data_AF-A0A8H3GIT7-F1
#
_entry.id   AF-A0A8H3GIT7-F1
#
_cell.length_a   1.000
_cell.length_b   1.000
_cell.length_c   1.000
_cell.angle_alpha   90.00
_cell.angle_beta   90.00
_cell.angle_gamma   90.00
#
_symmetry.space_group_name_H-M   'P 1'
#
loop_
_entity.id
_entity.type
_entity.pdbx_description
1 polymer ?
#
loop_
_entity_poly.entity_id
_entity_poly.type
_entity_poly.pdbx_seq_one_letter_code
_entity_poly.pdbx_strand_id
1 'polypeptide(L)'
;MHTNFPQHSFYAWLDFIPKRAEHWGKLRIPDGDSIRCAAVVDPLSPYGKRDSSFIRYDFEKDANENYRNRPVKMVPAFGYGRLDFIIALTLPEDEAFGIKEPQLHVLAHITEAKGAEGDTRTGLVSFTQFGRSIILDVTSVTNVVGRVRTESVKPSGEWYIIDRCPELTETAFNPPEHEYEDD
;
A
#
# COMPACT_ATOMS: atom_id res chain seq x y z
N MET A 1 -1.38 -26.65 -5.81
CA MET A 1 -1.68 -25.20 -5.85
C MET A 1 -3.19 -25.08 -5.84
N HIS A 2 -3.80 -24.81 -4.69
CA HIS A 2 -5.25 -24.65 -4.58
C HIS A 2 -5.56 -23.16 -4.83
N THR A 3 -6.36 -22.88 -5.83
CA THR A 3 -6.99 -21.58 -6.03
C THR A 3 -8.18 -21.49 -5.07
N ASN A 4 -8.54 -20.28 -4.63
CA ASN A 4 -9.78 -20.06 -3.85
C ASN A 4 -11.05 -20.33 -4.67
N PHE A 5 -10.90 -20.58 -5.98
CA PHE A 5 -11.92 -21.04 -6.90
C PHE A 5 -11.63 -22.49 -7.32
N PRO A 6 -12.14 -23.49 -6.58
CA PRO A 6 -11.80 -24.90 -6.81
C PRO A 6 -12.28 -25.44 -8.17
N GLN A 7 -13.10 -24.66 -8.89
CA GLN A 7 -13.65 -25.03 -10.19
C GLN A 7 -12.61 -24.95 -11.33
N HIS A 8 -11.55 -24.14 -11.19
CA HIS A 8 -10.53 -23.97 -12.21
C HIS A 8 -9.11 -24.15 -11.66
N SER A 9 -8.28 -24.85 -12.42
CA SER A 9 -6.87 -25.02 -12.10
C SER A 9 -6.08 -23.71 -12.27
N PHE A 10 -4.90 -23.64 -11.64
CA PHE A 10 -3.97 -22.53 -11.85
C PHE A 10 -3.62 -22.32 -13.33
N TYR A 11 -3.39 -23.40 -14.08
CA TYR A 11 -3.04 -23.30 -15.51
C TYR A 11 -4.20 -22.77 -16.36
N ALA A 12 -5.44 -23.17 -16.03
CA ALA A 12 -6.62 -22.62 -16.70
C ALA A 12 -6.70 -21.09 -16.51
N TRP A 13 -6.49 -20.60 -15.29
CA TRP A 13 -6.41 -19.16 -15.02
C TRP A 13 -5.25 -18.49 -15.77
N LEU A 14 -4.08 -19.12 -15.79
CA LEU A 14 -2.90 -18.56 -16.47
C LEU A 14 -3.10 -18.42 -17.98
N ASP A 15 -3.77 -19.40 -18.61
CA ASP A 15 -4.07 -19.37 -20.04
C ASP A 15 -5.17 -18.33 -20.37
N PHE A 16 -6.09 -18.10 -19.43
CA PHE A 16 -7.18 -17.14 -19.56
C PHE A 16 -6.75 -15.69 -19.37
N ILE A 17 -5.85 -15.43 -18.41
CA ILE A 17 -5.41 -14.07 -18.08
C ILE A 17 -4.74 -13.42 -19.31
N PRO A 18 -5.16 -12.19 -19.69
CA PRO A 18 -4.52 -11.48 -20.79
C PRO A 18 -3.00 -11.37 -20.65
N LYS A 19 -2.28 -11.64 -21.74
CA LYS A 19 -0.80 -11.54 -21.78
C LYS A 19 -0.26 -10.11 -21.63
N ARG A 20 -1.13 -9.11 -21.77
CA ARG A 20 -0.79 -7.69 -21.68
C ARG A 20 -1.83 -7.01 -20.80
N ALA A 21 -1.37 -6.11 -19.95
CA ALA A 21 -2.17 -5.28 -19.10
C ALA A 21 -1.57 -3.88 -19.08
N GLU A 22 -2.39 -2.88 -18.75
CA GLU A 22 -1.89 -1.53 -18.61
C GLU A 22 -1.13 -1.39 -17.29
N HIS A 23 -0.05 -0.62 -17.34
CA HIS A 23 0.82 -0.39 -16.19
C HIS A 23 0.82 1.10 -15.83
N TRP A 24 0.43 1.39 -14.60
CA TRP A 24 0.20 2.74 -14.11
C TRP A 24 1.11 3.06 -12.93
N GLY A 25 1.61 4.29 -12.89
CA GLY A 25 2.50 4.78 -11.82
C GLY A 25 1.89 5.86 -10.93
N LYS A 26 0.63 6.24 -11.16
CA LYS A 26 -0.05 7.31 -10.41
C LYS A 26 -1.46 6.85 -10.06
N LEU A 27 -1.88 7.19 -8.84
CA LEU A 27 -3.23 6.94 -8.34
C LEU A 27 -3.73 8.20 -7.67
N ARG A 28 -5.00 8.52 -7.90
CA ARG A 28 -5.71 9.56 -7.16
C ARG A 28 -6.93 8.92 -6.51
N ILE A 29 -6.96 8.97 -5.18
CA ILE A 29 -8.14 8.59 -4.42
C ILE A 29 -9.14 9.77 -4.54
N PRO A 30 -10.41 9.52 -4.91
CA PRO A 30 -11.43 10.57 -4.94
C PRO A 30 -11.49 11.33 -3.62
N ASP A 31 -11.41 12.67 -3.69
CA ASP A 31 -11.38 13.57 -2.52
C ASP A 31 -10.27 13.29 -1.49
N GLY A 32 -9.29 12.46 -1.85
CA GLY A 32 -8.20 12.04 -0.98
C GLY A 32 -6.82 12.32 -1.57
N ASP A 33 -5.90 11.42 -1.30
CA ASP A 33 -4.50 11.60 -1.64
C ASP A 33 -4.17 11.31 -3.12
N SER A 34 -3.11 11.97 -3.60
CA SER A 34 -2.46 11.64 -4.88
C SER A 34 -1.16 10.91 -4.62
N ILE A 35 -1.10 9.67 -5.10
CA ILE A 35 -0.03 8.72 -4.84
C ILE A 35 0.82 8.59 -6.11
N ARG A 36 2.14 8.58 -5.93
CA ARG A 36 3.11 8.27 -7.00
C ARG A 36 3.77 6.97 -6.62
N CYS A 37 3.61 5.95 -7.45
CA CYS A 37 4.15 4.63 -7.21
C CYS A 37 5.68 4.66 -7.28
N ALA A 38 6.34 3.75 -6.58
CA ALA A 38 7.80 3.71 -6.51
C ALA A 38 8.44 3.55 -7.90
N ALA A 39 7.79 2.84 -8.82
CA ALA A 39 8.29 2.60 -10.18
C ALA A 39 8.46 3.87 -11.03
N VAL A 40 7.82 4.99 -10.67
CA VAL A 40 7.90 6.26 -11.41
C VAL A 40 8.57 7.39 -10.61
N VAL A 41 9.13 7.09 -9.45
CA VAL A 41 9.92 8.05 -8.69
C VAL A 41 11.25 8.27 -9.41
N ASP A 42 11.46 9.46 -9.95
CA ASP A 42 12.73 9.85 -10.58
C ASP A 42 13.83 10.04 -9.52
N PRO A 43 14.86 9.17 -9.49
CA PRO A 43 15.93 9.27 -8.52
C PRO A 43 16.83 10.50 -8.74
N LEU A 44 16.79 11.11 -9.93
CA LEU A 44 17.60 12.26 -10.35
C LEU A 44 16.84 13.60 -10.30
N SER A 45 15.60 13.59 -9.81
CA SER A 45 14.76 14.80 -9.73
C SER A 45 15.47 15.93 -8.97
N PRO A 46 15.63 17.12 -9.58
CA PRO A 46 16.32 18.26 -8.97
C PRO A 46 15.52 18.90 -7.82
N TYR A 47 14.23 18.59 -7.71
CA TYR A 47 13.33 19.08 -6.64
C TYR A 47 13.30 18.16 -5.41
N GLY A 48 14.27 17.25 -5.30
CA GLY A 48 14.34 16.23 -4.26
C GLY A 48 13.49 15.00 -4.57
N LYS A 49 13.78 13.91 -3.85
CA LYS A 49 13.07 12.63 -3.90
C LYS A 49 11.76 12.73 -3.11
N ARG A 50 10.75 13.40 -3.67
CA ARG A 50 9.38 13.35 -3.09
C ARG A 50 8.80 11.95 -3.31
N ASP A 51 9.10 11.06 -2.39
CA ASP A 51 8.57 9.69 -2.34
C ASP A 51 7.20 9.69 -1.67
N SER A 52 6.13 9.70 -2.48
CA SER A 52 4.74 9.56 -2.02
C SER A 52 4.18 8.19 -2.39
N SER A 53 5.03 7.15 -2.37
CA SER A 53 4.65 5.77 -2.70
C SER A 53 4.24 4.94 -1.48
N PHE A 54 4.51 5.44 -0.27
CA PHE A 54 4.21 4.72 0.96
C PHE A 54 2.74 4.95 1.37
N ILE A 55 2.02 3.87 1.66
CA ILE A 55 0.57 3.85 1.81
C ILE A 55 0.13 3.01 3.02
N ARG A 56 -1.04 3.34 3.56
CA ARG A 56 -1.85 2.44 4.37
C ARG A 56 -2.82 1.69 3.45
N TYR A 57 -3.09 0.43 3.74
CA TYR A 57 -4.04 -0.37 2.99
C TYR A 57 -4.83 -1.33 3.89
N ASP A 58 -6.06 -1.61 3.49
CA ASP A 58 -6.96 -2.53 4.18
C ASP A 58 -7.07 -3.85 3.41
N PHE A 59 -7.13 -4.95 4.14
CA PHE A 59 -7.23 -6.29 3.57
C PHE A 59 -7.90 -7.25 4.55
N GLU A 60 -8.26 -8.44 4.08
CA GLU A 60 -8.74 -9.49 4.96
C GLU A 60 -7.62 -10.50 5.26
N LYS A 61 -7.44 -10.82 6.54
CA LYS A 61 -6.47 -11.81 7.01
C LYS A 61 -7.21 -13.00 7.61
N ASP A 62 -6.69 -14.21 7.42
CA ASP A 62 -7.18 -15.36 8.18
C ASP A 62 -6.76 -15.25 9.66
N ALA A 63 -7.74 -15.12 10.56
CA ALA A 63 -7.52 -15.11 12.01
C ALA A 63 -6.87 -16.40 12.52
N ASN A 64 -7.01 -17.50 11.77
CA ASN A 64 -6.44 -18.80 12.09
C ASN A 64 -5.20 -19.15 11.26
N GLU A 65 -4.53 -18.18 10.62
CA GLU A 65 -3.35 -18.43 9.74
C GLU A 65 -2.26 -19.29 10.44
N ASN A 66 -2.07 -19.11 11.75
CA ASN A 66 -1.11 -19.87 12.55
C ASN A 66 -1.59 -21.28 12.98
N TYR A 67 -2.88 -21.61 12.77
CA TYR A 67 -3.54 -22.83 13.22
C TYR A 67 -4.06 -23.64 12.03
N ARG A 68 -3.16 -24.39 11.38
CA ARG A 68 -3.40 -25.13 10.13
C ARG A 68 -4.67 -26.01 10.07
N ASN A 69 -5.13 -26.53 11.21
CA ASN A 69 -6.28 -27.44 11.27
C ASN A 69 -7.61 -26.74 11.56
N ARG A 70 -7.60 -25.40 11.73
CA ARG A 70 -8.82 -24.63 11.96
C ARG A 70 -9.40 -24.14 10.64
N PRO A 71 -10.73 -23.96 10.56
CA PRO A 71 -11.34 -23.36 9.39
C PRO A 71 -10.84 -21.92 9.19
N VAL A 72 -10.68 -21.54 7.92
CA VAL A 72 -10.32 -20.18 7.52
C VAL A 72 -11.39 -19.22 8.05
N LYS A 73 -10.96 -18.19 8.78
CA LYS A 73 -11.83 -17.11 9.26
C LYS A 73 -11.23 -15.78 8.85
N MET A 74 -11.68 -15.27 7.71
CA MET A 74 -11.27 -13.96 7.22
C MET A 74 -11.78 -12.86 8.18
N VAL A 75 -10.88 -11.98 8.60
CA VAL A 75 -11.17 -10.82 9.44
C VAL A 75 -10.54 -9.57 8.82
N PRO A 76 -11.19 -8.40 8.92
CA PRO A 76 -10.59 -7.14 8.48
C PRO A 76 -9.28 -6.86 9.21
N ALA A 77 -8.29 -6.41 8.45
CA ALA A 77 -6.98 -6.01 8.90
C ALA A 77 -6.50 -4.82 8.05
N PHE A 78 -5.44 -4.18 8.51
CA PHE A 78 -4.76 -3.13 7.76
C PHE A 78 -3.25 -3.33 7.83
N GLY A 79 -2.53 -2.68 6.93
CA GLY A 79 -1.08 -2.72 6.88
C GLY A 79 -0.51 -1.45 6.28
N TYR A 80 0.83 -1.35 6.34
CA TYR A 80 1.59 -0.29 5.70
C TYR A 80 2.57 -0.90 4.71
N GLY A 81 2.86 -0.17 3.65
CA GLY A 81 3.76 -0.68 2.62
C GLY A 81 4.02 0.34 1.53
N ARG A 82 4.83 -0.06 0.57
CA ARG A 82 5.16 0.74 -0.59
C ARG A 82 4.35 0.27 -1.79
N LEU A 83 3.57 1.17 -2.38
CA LEU A 83 2.92 0.96 -3.65
C LEU A 83 3.97 1.02 -4.77
N ASP A 84 4.30 -0.12 -5.35
CA ASP A 84 5.35 -0.20 -6.37
C ASP A 84 4.83 0.22 -7.74
N PHE A 85 3.65 -0.28 -8.12
CA PHE A 85 2.94 0.06 -9.35
C PHE A 85 1.50 -0.45 -9.33
N ILE A 86 0.71 -0.04 -10.33
CA ILE A 86 -0.69 -0.44 -10.51
C ILE A 86 -0.83 -1.15 -11.86
N ILE A 87 -1.62 -2.21 -11.87
CA ILE A 87 -2.00 -2.94 -13.08
C ILE A 87 -3.50 -2.72 -13.33
N ALA A 88 -3.87 -2.29 -14.52
CA ALA A 88 -5.25 -2.33 -14.99
C ALA A 88 -5.39 -3.47 -16.01
N LEU A 89 -6.17 -4.49 -15.64
CA LEU A 89 -6.36 -5.72 -16.39
C LEU A 89 -7.84 -5.90 -16.71
N THR A 90 -8.18 -5.97 -17.99
CA THR A 90 -9.55 -6.30 -18.42
C THR A 90 -9.64 -7.80 -18.70
N LEU A 91 -10.37 -8.53 -17.86
CA LEU A 91 -10.70 -9.92 -18.14
C LEU A 91 -11.77 -9.97 -19.23
N PRO A 92 -11.59 -10.78 -20.29
CA PRO A 92 -12.59 -10.89 -21.36
C PRO A 92 -13.83 -11.65 -20.87
N GLU A 93 -14.92 -11.51 -21.62
CA GLU A 93 -16.10 -12.38 -21.46
C GLU A 93 -15.70 -13.85 -21.69
N ASP A 94 -16.12 -14.72 -20.79
CA ASP A 94 -15.90 -16.16 -20.90
C ASP A 94 -16.90 -16.93 -20.03
N GLU A 95 -17.65 -17.84 -20.67
CA GLU A 95 -18.66 -18.65 -20.01
C GLU A 95 -18.06 -19.64 -19.00
N ALA A 96 -16.88 -20.19 -19.28
CA ALA A 96 -16.23 -21.17 -18.41
C ALA A 96 -15.81 -20.53 -17.09
N PHE A 97 -15.32 -19.29 -17.14
CA PHE A 97 -14.97 -18.49 -15.95
C PHE A 97 -16.15 -17.71 -15.36
N GLY A 98 -17.34 -17.81 -15.96
CA GLY A 98 -18.56 -17.14 -15.48
C GLY A 98 -18.56 -15.62 -15.66
N ILE A 99 -17.71 -15.10 -16.56
CA ILE A 99 -17.58 -13.67 -16.85
C ILE A 99 -18.51 -13.35 -18.02
N LYS A 100 -19.65 -12.70 -17.73
CA LYS A 100 -20.70 -12.42 -18.73
C LYS A 100 -20.41 -11.22 -19.63
N GLU A 101 -19.51 -10.35 -19.20
CA GLU A 101 -19.09 -9.15 -19.92
C GLU A 101 -17.66 -8.81 -19.50
N PRO A 102 -16.85 -8.13 -20.33
CA PRO A 102 -15.49 -7.80 -19.96
C PRO A 102 -15.40 -6.99 -18.66
N GLN A 103 -14.58 -7.46 -17.71
CA GLN A 103 -14.46 -6.84 -16.38
C GLN A 103 -13.08 -6.22 -16.19
N LEU A 104 -13.05 -4.92 -15.88
CA LEU A 104 -11.82 -4.21 -15.53
C LEU A 104 -11.49 -4.41 -14.04
N HIS A 105 -10.32 -4.97 -13.78
CA HIS A 105 -9.72 -5.06 -12.45
C HIS A 105 -8.52 -4.12 -12.37
N VAL A 106 -8.53 -3.23 -11.38
CA VAL A 106 -7.42 -2.32 -11.10
C VAL A 106 -6.74 -2.80 -9.83
N LEU A 107 -5.50 -3.26 -9.95
CA LEU A 107 -4.77 -3.97 -8.92
C LEU A 107 -3.55 -3.17 -8.48
N ALA A 108 -3.34 -3.09 -7.17
CA ALA A 108 -2.19 -2.47 -6.54
C ALA A 108 -1.14 -3.53 -6.17
N HIS A 109 0.08 -3.39 -6.70
CA HIS A 109 1.23 -4.17 -6.24
C HIS A 109 1.92 -3.45 -5.08
N ILE A 110 1.95 -4.08 -3.92
CA ILE A 110 2.42 -3.47 -2.68
C ILE A 110 3.53 -4.34 -2.07
N THR A 111 4.67 -3.73 -1.75
CA THR A 111 5.69 -4.36 -0.92
C THR A 111 5.44 -3.99 0.55
N GLU A 112 5.17 -4.98 1.41
CA GLU A 112 4.79 -4.74 2.80
C GLU A 112 5.95 -4.13 3.62
N ALA A 113 5.60 -3.32 4.62
CA ALA A 113 6.50 -2.88 5.68
C ALA A 113 6.55 -3.97 6.76
N LYS A 114 7.57 -4.83 6.72
CA LYS A 114 7.63 -6.02 7.57
C LYS A 114 7.72 -5.64 9.04
N GLY A 115 6.78 -6.13 9.83
CA GLY A 115 6.72 -5.89 11.28
C GLY A 115 6.19 -4.50 11.68
N ALA A 116 5.64 -3.73 10.74
CA ALA A 116 4.92 -2.49 11.05
C ALA A 116 3.56 -2.82 11.70
N GLU A 117 3.57 -3.09 13.00
CA GLU A 117 2.38 -3.43 13.78
C GLU A 117 1.84 -2.20 14.55
N GLY A 118 0.52 -2.12 14.67
CA GLY A 118 -0.18 -1.04 15.37
C GLY A 118 -0.74 0.04 14.46
N ASP A 119 -1.49 0.96 15.05
CA ASP A 119 -2.10 2.09 14.33
C ASP A 119 -1.28 3.36 14.56
N THR A 120 -0.79 3.97 13.49
CA THR A 120 -0.05 5.24 13.52
C THR A 120 -0.87 6.40 14.08
N ARG A 121 -2.20 6.26 14.13
CA ARG A 121 -3.12 7.23 14.72
C ARG A 121 -3.10 7.18 16.25
N THR A 122 -2.68 6.07 16.84
CA THR A 122 -2.69 5.88 18.31
C THR A 122 -1.30 5.72 18.91
N GLY A 123 -0.26 5.52 18.08
CA GLY A 123 1.11 5.40 18.55
C GLY A 123 2.16 5.43 17.44
N LEU A 124 3.43 5.35 17.84
CA LEU A 124 4.54 5.26 16.91
C LEU A 124 4.64 3.85 16.32
N VAL A 125 4.51 3.75 15.00
CA VAL A 125 4.75 2.52 14.25
C VAL A 125 6.07 2.65 13.52
N SER A 126 6.88 1.60 13.60
CA SER A 126 8.18 1.56 12.93
C SER A 126 8.44 0.23 12.25
N PHE A 127 9.35 0.24 11.28
CA PHE A 127 9.82 -0.95 10.60
C PHE A 127 11.26 -0.78 10.13
N THR A 128 11.95 -1.90 9.90
CA THR A 128 13.35 -1.91 9.47
C THR A 128 13.55 -2.53 8.10
N GLN A 129 12.60 -3.35 7.62
CA GLN A 129 12.73 -4.15 6.42
C GLN A 129 11.45 -4.15 5.59
N PHE A 130 11.61 -4.21 4.28
CA PHE A 130 10.53 -4.57 3.38
C PHE A 130 10.30 -6.08 3.42
N GLY A 131 9.04 -6.51 3.38
CA GLY A 131 8.66 -7.91 3.41
C GLY A 131 8.22 -8.43 2.05
N ARG A 132 7.21 -9.30 2.03
CA ARG A 132 6.67 -9.87 0.78
C ARG A 132 5.93 -8.82 -0.05
N SER A 133 5.88 -9.08 -1.35
CA SER A 133 4.96 -8.40 -2.26
C SER A 133 3.57 -9.03 -2.18
N ILE A 134 2.55 -8.19 -2.21
CA ILE A 134 1.14 -8.57 -2.26
C ILE A 134 0.45 -7.83 -3.40
N ILE A 135 -0.60 -8.42 -3.94
CA ILE A 135 -1.47 -7.79 -4.92
C ILE A 135 -2.85 -7.68 -4.28
N LEU A 136 -3.38 -6.47 -4.22
CA LEU A 136 -4.72 -6.17 -3.72
C LEU A 136 -5.50 -5.39 -4.79
N ASP A 137 -6.81 -5.34 -4.63
CA ASP A 137 -7.62 -4.38 -5.38
C ASP A 137 -7.17 -2.95 -5.03
N VAL A 138 -7.17 -2.04 -6.01
CA VAL A 138 -6.72 -0.65 -5.77
C VAL A 138 -7.56 0.06 -4.72
N THR A 139 -8.82 -0.34 -4.53
CA THR A 139 -9.72 0.19 -3.50
C THR A 139 -9.27 -0.13 -2.07
N SER A 140 -8.39 -1.12 -1.88
CA SER A 140 -7.73 -1.39 -0.61
C SER A 140 -6.77 -0.29 -0.18
N VAL A 141 -6.28 0.55 -1.10
CA VAL A 141 -5.35 1.64 -0.78
C VAL A 141 -6.13 2.79 -0.15
N THR A 142 -5.87 3.10 1.12
CA THR A 142 -6.68 4.05 1.89
C THR A 142 -6.11 5.46 1.88
N ASN A 143 -4.82 5.63 2.15
CA ASN A 143 -4.16 6.95 2.14
C ASN A 143 -2.65 6.87 1.97
N VAL A 144 -2.02 8.01 1.65
CA VAL A 144 -0.57 8.18 1.71
C VAL A 144 -0.15 8.30 3.17
N VAL A 145 0.92 7.60 3.52
CA VAL A 145 1.63 7.80 4.78
C VAL A 145 3.05 8.28 4.51
N GLY A 146 3.54 9.17 5.36
CA GLY A 146 4.94 9.56 5.39
C GLY A 146 5.78 8.50 6.09
N ARG A 147 7.09 8.53 5.86
CA ARG A 147 8.06 7.80 6.67
C ARG A 147 9.34 8.60 6.85
N VAL A 148 9.93 8.52 8.03
CA VAL A 148 11.20 9.17 8.36
C VAL A 148 12.19 8.12 8.83
N ARG A 149 13.41 8.17 8.32
CA ARG A 149 14.49 7.31 8.83
C ARG A 149 15.12 8.00 10.02
N THR A 150 15.26 7.26 11.10
CA THR A 150 16.01 7.68 12.28
C THR A 150 17.16 6.71 12.50
N GLU A 151 18.29 7.22 12.99
CA GLU A 151 19.48 6.41 13.29
C GLU A 151 19.78 6.38 14.80
N SER A 152 18.94 7.05 15.60
CA SER A 152 19.18 7.32 17.02
C SER A 152 19.02 6.11 17.92
N VAL A 153 18.10 5.19 17.60
CA VAL A 153 17.75 4.04 18.46
C VAL A 153 18.44 2.76 17.98
N LYS A 154 18.57 2.58 16.66
CA LYS A 154 19.22 1.42 16.03
C LYS A 154 20.32 1.91 15.09
N PRO A 155 21.58 1.44 15.23
CA PRO A 155 22.68 1.83 14.34
C PRO A 155 22.43 1.50 12.85
N SER A 156 21.62 0.48 12.55
CA SER A 156 21.22 0.15 11.17
C SER A 156 20.17 1.11 10.58
N GLY A 157 19.63 2.00 11.41
CA GLY A 157 18.50 2.85 11.11
C GLY A 157 17.14 2.15 11.24
N GLU A 158 16.12 2.94 11.49
CA GLU A 158 14.72 2.52 11.65
C GLU A 158 13.80 3.54 10.98
N TRP A 159 12.79 3.04 10.26
CA TRP A 159 11.78 3.89 9.64
C TRP A 159 10.59 4.03 10.56
N TYR A 160 10.22 5.25 10.89
CA TYR A 160 8.97 5.56 11.57
C TYR A 160 7.93 6.00 10.55
N ILE A 161 6.71 5.51 10.70
CA ILE A 161 5.58 5.81 9.81
C ILE A 161 4.80 6.98 10.41
N ILE A 162 4.45 7.95 9.57
CA ILE A 162 3.70 9.14 9.94
C ILE A 162 2.42 9.17 9.12
N ASP A 163 1.28 8.98 9.76
CA ASP A 163 -0.02 9.10 9.13
C ASP A 163 -0.61 10.49 9.35
N ARG A 164 -1.17 11.07 8.30
CA ARG A 164 -1.85 12.36 8.38
C ARG A 164 -3.31 12.09 8.71
N CYS A 165 -3.57 11.76 9.98
CA CYS A 165 -4.95 11.67 10.46
C CYS A 165 -5.52 13.08 10.64
N PRO A 166 -6.63 13.46 9.97
CA PRO A 166 -7.22 14.79 10.07
C PRO A 166 -7.63 15.17 11.51
N GLU A 167 -7.97 14.17 12.33
CA GLU A 167 -8.46 14.36 13.71
C GLU A 167 -7.34 14.69 14.72
N LEU A 168 -6.07 14.47 14.36
CA LEU A 168 -4.92 14.56 15.27
C LEU A 168 -3.83 15.55 14.79
N THR A 169 -4.04 16.23 13.66
CA THR A 169 -3.02 17.09 13.06
C THR A 169 -3.50 18.53 12.95
N GLU A 170 -3.01 19.39 13.85
CA GLU A 170 -3.02 20.83 13.68
C GLU A 170 -1.63 21.27 13.18
N THR A 171 -1.60 21.95 12.04
CA THR A 171 -0.35 22.57 11.55
C THR A 171 -0.19 23.92 12.22
N ALA A 172 0.56 23.97 13.32
CA ALA A 172 0.96 25.24 13.93
C ALA A 172 2.25 25.74 13.29
N PHE A 173 2.18 26.90 12.62
CA PHE A 173 3.37 27.62 12.20
C PHE A 173 3.88 28.44 13.38
N ASN A 174 5.00 28.04 13.98
CA ASN A 174 5.71 28.84 14.98
C ASN A 174 6.81 29.64 14.27
N PRO A 175 6.59 30.91 13.92
CA PRO A 175 7.66 31.77 13.47
C PRO A 175 8.70 31.91 14.60
N PRO A 176 10.01 32.00 14.28
CA PRO A 176 11.01 32.33 15.28
C PRO A 176 10.67 33.68 15.91
N GLU A 177 10.67 33.75 17.24
CA GLU A 177 10.60 35.00 17.99
C GLU A 177 11.88 35.79 17.71
N HIS A 178 11.83 36.65 16.70
CA HIS A 178 12.83 37.70 16.56
C HIS A 178 12.43 38.82 17.51
N GLU A 179 13.08 38.87 18.67
CA GLU A 179 13.18 40.10 19.44
C GLU A 179 13.92 41.11 18.55
N TYR A 180 13.20 42.12 18.07
CA TYR A 180 13.84 43.31 17.55
C TYR A 180 14.38 44.06 18.78
N GLU A 181 15.69 44.07 18.95
CA GLU A 181 16.34 45.05 19.81
C GLU A 181 16.12 46.42 19.14
N ASP A 182 15.18 47.20 19.67
CA ASP A 182 15.03 48.61 19.32
C ASP A 182 16.21 49.39 19.92
N ASP A 183 17.08 49.94 19.06
CA ASP A 183 18.14 50.92 19.39
C ASP A 183 17.58 52.26 19.91
#